data_AF-A0A6J2YXB5-F1
#
_entry.id   AF-A0A6J2YXB5-F1
#
_cell.length_a   1.000
_cell.length_b   1.000
_cell.length_c   1.000
_cell.angle_alpha   90.00
_cell.angle_beta   90.00
_cell.angle_gamma   90.00
#
_symmetry.space_group_name_H-M   'P 1'
#
loop_
_entity.id
_entity.type
_entity.pdbx_description
1 polymer ?
#
loop_
_entity_poly.entity_id
_entity_poly.type
_entity_poly.pdbx_seq_one_letter_code
_entity_poly.pdbx_strand_id
1 'polypeptide(L)'
;MDILKPIIKIIRGDLTPESPENMEFHGQFTIEDDSLNGAILNNILLPEEIILNIFSYLEPREILNCSLVCKYWCNLAKSNTLWQHIYNEREFPKKAKNLPWYVFYCYFTTDNFKNLIKNGNGQEKFKHWSITANGGDRIIIEDIPSGCDPLNLDIPEFNNCASCFTTSYHWCTKYQIIDIAKKHLLSYIIKKYTPKIYASEWYCGRFDCGSVYRLYVICETPVESARDLLQKSDHHFSYNQQFPGGSLDREEPSVNYKMEVGIIQQFSNPQWTKVEIEWKDYPKDINALYFRHQGKDTQFWAGHYGSKFAGGVLKFVFESIEPIPDDSMDSEDV
;
A
#
# COMPACT_ATOMS: atom_id res chain seq x y z
N MET A 1 24.26 -2.30 -24.50
CA MET A 1 23.31 -2.94 -23.57
C MET A 1 23.77 -2.88 -22.11
N ASP A 2 25.08 -2.81 -21.82
CA ASP A 2 25.58 -2.77 -20.43
C ASP A 2 25.04 -1.60 -19.60
N ILE A 3 24.68 -0.48 -20.24
CA ILE A 3 24.01 0.67 -19.60
C ILE A 3 22.65 0.31 -18.97
N LEU A 4 21.97 -0.74 -19.45
CA LEU A 4 20.65 -1.14 -18.94
C LEU A 4 20.74 -2.05 -17.70
N LYS A 5 21.86 -2.74 -17.51
CA LYS A 5 22.02 -3.73 -16.43
C LYS A 5 21.89 -3.09 -15.03
N PRO A 6 22.50 -1.92 -14.73
CA PRO A 6 22.33 -1.27 -13.44
C PRO A 6 20.88 -0.86 -13.17
N ILE A 7 20.20 -0.27 -14.17
CA ILE A 7 18.81 0.17 -14.04
C ILE A 7 17.87 -1.01 -13.80
N ILE A 8 18.04 -2.12 -14.53
CA ILE A 8 17.23 -3.33 -14.32
C ILE A 8 17.46 -3.92 -12.93
N LYS A 9 18.70 -3.91 -12.42
CA LYS A 9 19.01 -4.34 -11.06
C LYS A 9 18.38 -3.42 -10.01
N ILE A 10 18.38 -2.10 -10.22
CA ILE A 10 17.69 -1.14 -9.33
C ILE A 10 16.17 -1.38 -9.33
N ILE A 11 15.57 -1.56 -10.51
CA ILE A 11 14.14 -1.90 -10.68
C ILE A 11 13.77 -3.17 -9.93
N ARG A 12 14.67 -4.17 -9.92
CA ARG A 12 14.48 -5.45 -9.22
C ARG A 12 14.76 -5.38 -7.72
N GLY A 13 15.38 -4.29 -7.24
CA GLY A 13 15.87 -4.19 -5.87
C GLY A 13 17.18 -4.94 -5.61
N ASP A 14 17.87 -5.38 -6.67
CA ASP A 14 19.17 -6.09 -6.60
C ASP A 14 20.35 -5.12 -6.39
N LEU A 15 20.14 -3.83 -6.63
CA LEU A 15 21.11 -2.75 -6.40
C LEU A 15 20.41 -1.54 -5.77
N THR A 16 21.06 -0.94 -4.78
CA THR A 16 20.68 0.37 -4.27
C THR A 16 21.22 1.46 -5.19
N PRO A 17 20.41 2.41 -5.66
CA PRO A 17 20.88 3.51 -6.49
C PRO A 17 21.82 4.43 -5.67
N GLU A 18 22.82 5.01 -6.32
CA GLU A 18 23.73 5.99 -5.69
C GLU A 18 23.02 7.30 -5.33
N SER A 19 21.89 7.61 -5.99
CA SER A 19 20.99 8.72 -5.65
C SER A 19 19.53 8.36 -5.98
N PRO A 20 18.53 8.74 -5.14
CA PRO A 20 17.10 8.54 -5.42
C PRO A 20 16.61 9.19 -6.72
N GLU A 21 17.33 10.19 -7.24
CA GLU A 21 16.97 10.98 -8.42
C GLU A 21 17.47 10.36 -9.73
N ASN A 22 18.33 9.33 -9.68
CA ASN A 22 18.99 8.76 -10.86
C ASN A 22 18.15 7.70 -11.60
N MET A 23 16.86 7.57 -11.30
CA MET A 23 15.99 6.58 -11.96
C MET A 23 15.37 7.16 -13.24
N GLU A 24 16.23 7.51 -14.20
CA GLU A 24 15.79 7.83 -15.56
C GLU A 24 15.67 6.55 -16.39
N PHE A 25 14.46 6.31 -16.90
CA PHE A 25 14.27 5.25 -17.87
C PHE A 25 14.75 5.73 -19.23
N HIS A 26 15.67 5.00 -19.85
CA HIS A 26 16.07 5.29 -21.22
C HIS A 26 14.85 5.35 -22.14
N GLY A 27 14.83 6.38 -23.01
CA GLY A 27 13.89 6.48 -24.11
C GLY A 27 14.05 5.34 -25.11
N GLN A 28 13.22 5.37 -26.16
CA GLN A 28 13.33 4.38 -27.24
C GLN A 28 14.68 4.51 -27.94
N PHE A 29 15.33 3.37 -28.19
CA PHE A 29 16.53 3.33 -29.00
C PHE A 29 16.17 3.52 -30.48
N THR A 30 16.87 4.40 -31.18
CA THR A 30 16.81 4.44 -32.65
C THR A 30 17.33 3.10 -33.19
N ILE A 31 16.51 2.48 -34.04
CA ILE A 31 16.87 1.29 -34.80
C ILE A 31 17.36 1.80 -36.16
N GLU A 32 18.59 1.46 -36.53
CA GLU A 32 19.11 1.75 -37.86
C GLU A 32 18.25 1.01 -38.89
N ASP A 33 17.83 1.67 -39.97
CA ASP A 33 16.81 1.17 -40.92
C ASP A 33 17.13 -0.23 -41.50
N ASP A 34 18.40 -0.60 -41.56
CA ASP A 34 18.86 -1.90 -42.08
C ASP A 34 19.07 -2.98 -40.98
N SER A 35 18.83 -2.65 -39.71
CA SER A 35 19.08 -3.55 -38.59
C SER A 35 17.91 -4.51 -38.38
N LEU A 36 17.99 -5.71 -38.98
CA LEU A 36 17.07 -6.83 -38.72
C LEU A 36 17.34 -7.57 -37.39
N ASN A 37 18.27 -7.07 -36.58
CA ASN A 37 18.68 -7.71 -35.32
C ASN A 37 17.53 -7.74 -34.30
N GLY A 38 17.07 -8.95 -33.97
CA GLY A 38 15.94 -9.20 -33.07
C GLY A 38 14.59 -9.39 -33.78
N ALA A 39 14.47 -9.05 -35.07
CA ALA A 39 13.26 -9.31 -35.86
C ALA A 39 13.28 -10.70 -36.53
N ILE A 40 14.47 -11.29 -36.73
CA ILE A 40 14.62 -12.61 -37.33
C ILE A 40 14.78 -13.69 -36.26
N LEU A 41 13.90 -14.69 -36.28
CA LEU A 41 13.97 -15.89 -35.45
C LEU A 41 13.91 -17.12 -36.37
N ASN A 42 14.89 -18.02 -36.27
CA ASN A 42 15.03 -19.21 -37.13
C ASN A 42 14.96 -18.91 -38.64
N ASN A 43 15.67 -17.86 -39.09
CA ASN A 43 15.68 -17.37 -40.48
C ASN A 43 14.31 -16.87 -40.99
N ILE A 44 13.35 -16.65 -40.10
CA ILE A 44 12.04 -16.07 -40.42
C ILE A 44 12.00 -14.65 -39.85
N LEU A 45 11.70 -13.68 -40.71
CA LEU A 45 11.38 -12.33 -40.27
C LEU A 45 9.99 -12.34 -39.62
N LEU A 46 9.92 -12.00 -38.34
CA LEU A 46 8.67 -11.90 -37.60
C LEU A 46 8.18 -10.45 -37.56
N PRO A 47 6.90 -10.20 -37.85
CA PRO A 47 6.26 -8.92 -37.56
C PRO A 47 6.33 -8.57 -36.07
N GLU A 48 6.33 -7.28 -35.75
CA GLU A 48 6.38 -6.77 -34.39
C GLU A 48 5.28 -7.37 -33.51
N GLU A 49 4.06 -7.46 -34.04
CA GLU A 49 2.88 -7.96 -33.34
C GLU A 49 3.06 -9.41 -32.88
N ILE A 50 3.78 -10.23 -33.67
CA ILE A 50 4.06 -11.61 -33.32
C ILE A 50 5.07 -11.67 -32.18
N ILE A 51 6.09 -10.81 -32.17
CA ILE A 51 7.08 -10.76 -31.10
C ILE A 51 6.45 -10.25 -29.81
N LEU A 52 5.59 -9.23 -29.87
CA LEU A 52 4.82 -8.74 -28.74
C LEU A 52 3.90 -9.83 -28.16
N ASN A 53 3.22 -10.60 -29.03
CA ASN A 53 2.43 -11.74 -28.62
C ASN A 53 3.31 -12.84 -27.98
N ILE A 54 4.51 -13.12 -28.49
CA ILE A 54 5.44 -14.06 -27.84
C ILE A 54 5.82 -13.55 -26.45
N PHE A 55 6.11 -12.25 -26.30
CA PHE A 55 6.48 -11.66 -25.01
C PHE A 55 5.33 -11.68 -24.01
N SER A 56 4.06 -11.64 -24.45
CA SER A 56 2.92 -11.66 -23.53
C SER A 56 2.77 -13.00 -22.77
N TYR A 57 3.33 -14.08 -23.31
CA TYR A 57 3.42 -15.39 -22.64
C TYR A 57 4.53 -15.49 -21.58
N LEU A 58 5.45 -14.53 -21.51
CA LEU A 58 6.53 -14.53 -20.53
C LEU A 58 6.08 -13.93 -19.19
N GLU A 59 6.77 -14.29 -18.10
CA GLU A 59 6.53 -13.60 -16.84
C GLU A 59 7.09 -12.16 -16.89
N PRO A 60 6.45 -11.18 -16.24
CA PRO A 60 6.88 -9.78 -16.22
C PRO A 60 8.36 -9.57 -15.89
N ARG A 61 8.91 -10.39 -15.00
CA ARG A 61 10.35 -10.35 -14.65
C ARG A 61 11.25 -10.80 -15.81
N GLU A 62 10.80 -11.74 -16.62
CA GLU A 62 11.51 -12.30 -17.78
C GLU A 62 11.46 -11.36 -18.98
N ILE A 63 10.35 -10.65 -19.17
CA ILE A 63 10.22 -9.63 -20.22
C ILE A 63 11.34 -8.58 -20.11
N LEU A 64 11.71 -8.18 -18.89
CA LEU A 64 12.86 -7.29 -18.70
C LEU A 64 14.20 -7.90 -19.08
N ASN A 65 14.38 -9.23 -19.01
CA ASN A 65 15.58 -9.88 -19.53
C ASN A 65 15.62 -9.82 -21.06
N CYS A 66 14.47 -9.88 -21.74
CA CYS A 66 14.42 -9.67 -23.20
C CYS A 66 14.96 -8.29 -23.58
N SER A 67 14.79 -7.29 -22.72
CA SER A 67 15.36 -5.96 -22.94
C SER A 67 16.89 -5.89 -22.90
N LEU A 68 17.59 -6.99 -22.55
CA LEU A 68 19.05 -7.08 -22.57
C LEU A 68 19.61 -7.70 -23.86
N VAL A 69 18.75 -8.26 -24.71
CA VAL A 69 19.15 -9.00 -25.93
C VAL A 69 19.66 -8.05 -27.02
N CYS A 70 18.82 -7.11 -27.45
CA CYS A 70 19.19 -6.09 -28.43
C CYS A 70 18.36 -4.80 -28.25
N LYS A 71 18.68 -3.74 -28.99
CA LYS A 71 17.95 -2.46 -28.95
C LYS A 71 16.48 -2.63 -29.34
N TYR A 72 16.19 -3.45 -30.37
CA TYR A 72 14.84 -3.71 -30.84
C TYR A 72 13.98 -4.40 -29.77
N TRP A 73 14.48 -5.49 -29.19
CA TRP A 73 13.80 -6.17 -28.07
C TRP A 73 13.66 -5.29 -26.84
N CYS A 74 14.60 -4.38 -26.58
CA CYS A 74 14.47 -3.40 -25.51
C CYS A 74 13.29 -2.45 -25.73
N ASN A 75 13.10 -1.95 -26.96
CA ASN A 75 11.95 -1.10 -27.28
C ASN A 75 10.64 -1.87 -27.11
N LEU A 76 10.56 -3.10 -27.63
CA LEU A 76 9.36 -3.95 -27.54
C LEU A 76 9.01 -4.34 -26.10
N ALA A 77 9.99 -4.82 -25.33
CA ALA A 77 9.83 -5.22 -23.94
C ALA A 77 9.38 -4.06 -23.02
N LYS A 78 9.61 -2.81 -23.43
CA LYS A 78 9.25 -1.59 -22.69
C LYS A 78 8.13 -0.80 -23.37
N SER A 79 7.48 -1.37 -24.39
CA SER A 79 6.38 -0.71 -25.11
C SER A 79 5.10 -0.68 -24.28
N ASN A 80 4.36 0.43 -24.30
CA ASN A 80 3.09 0.50 -23.59
C ASN A 80 2.07 -0.52 -24.14
N THR A 81 2.09 -0.77 -25.46
CA THR A 81 1.23 -1.74 -26.14
C THR A 81 1.35 -3.14 -25.53
N LEU A 82 2.57 -3.63 -25.30
CA LEU A 82 2.80 -4.94 -24.68
C LEU A 82 2.14 -5.03 -23.29
N TRP A 83 2.44 -4.06 -22.44
CA TRP A 83 2.03 -4.10 -21.04
C TRP A 83 0.53 -3.86 -20.85
N GLN A 84 -0.08 -3.03 -21.69
CA GLN A 84 -1.53 -2.87 -21.73
C GLN A 84 -2.22 -4.17 -22.18
N HIS A 85 -1.69 -4.85 -23.20
CA HIS A 85 -2.21 -6.14 -23.63
C HIS A 85 -2.12 -7.18 -22.51
N ILE A 86 -0.94 -7.33 -21.88
CA ILE A 86 -0.74 -8.22 -20.73
C ILE A 86 -1.75 -7.91 -19.61
N TYR A 87 -1.97 -6.64 -19.30
CA TYR A 87 -2.91 -6.25 -18.26
C TYR A 87 -4.35 -6.61 -18.61
N ASN A 88 -4.80 -6.33 -19.84
CA ASN A 88 -6.16 -6.64 -20.27
C ASN A 88 -6.45 -8.14 -20.24
N GLU A 89 -5.49 -8.98 -20.62
CA GLU A 89 -5.63 -10.44 -20.60
C GLU A 89 -5.66 -11.00 -19.17
N ARG A 90 -4.76 -10.51 -18.30
CA ARG A 90 -4.61 -11.04 -16.93
C ARG A 90 -5.67 -10.54 -15.95
N GLU A 91 -6.14 -9.30 -16.12
CA GLU A 91 -7.05 -8.62 -15.18
C GLU A 91 -8.48 -8.45 -15.74
N PHE A 92 -8.86 -9.26 -16.73
CA PHE A 92 -10.20 -9.21 -17.33
C PHE A 92 -11.32 -9.24 -16.27
N PRO A 93 -12.38 -8.40 -16.38
CA PRO A 93 -12.72 -7.50 -17.49
C PRO A 93 -12.16 -6.07 -17.37
N LYS A 94 -11.17 -5.81 -16.50
CA LYS A 94 -10.59 -4.48 -16.35
C LYS A 94 -9.82 -4.08 -17.62
N LYS A 95 -9.91 -2.79 -17.98
CA LYS A 95 -9.15 -2.22 -19.09
C LYS A 95 -7.94 -1.44 -18.57
N ALA A 96 -6.81 -1.59 -19.26
CA ALA A 96 -5.57 -0.89 -18.99
C ALA A 96 -5.75 0.61 -19.23
N LYS A 97 -5.21 1.43 -18.33
CA LYS A 97 -5.03 2.87 -18.53
C LYS A 97 -3.82 3.12 -19.43
N ASN A 98 -3.72 4.31 -20.01
CA ASN A 98 -2.52 4.75 -20.73
C ASN A 98 -1.39 5.09 -19.74
N LEU A 99 -0.75 4.06 -19.17
CA LEU A 99 0.34 4.19 -18.21
C LEU A 99 1.65 3.66 -18.81
N PRO A 100 2.81 4.17 -18.37
CA PRO A 100 4.09 3.61 -18.78
C PRO A 100 4.29 2.16 -18.34
N TRP A 101 5.03 1.39 -19.14
CA TRP A 101 5.35 -0.01 -18.87
C TRP A 101 5.83 -0.30 -17.45
N TYR A 102 6.61 0.59 -16.83
CA TYR A 102 7.20 0.37 -15.52
C TYR A 102 6.15 0.40 -14.39
N VAL A 103 5.01 1.06 -14.62
CA VAL A 103 3.88 1.04 -13.68
C VAL A 103 3.22 -0.33 -13.68
N PHE A 104 2.98 -0.91 -14.85
CA PHE A 104 2.50 -2.28 -15.00
C PHE A 104 3.51 -3.31 -14.49
N TYR A 105 4.80 -3.11 -14.77
CA TYR A 105 5.86 -3.96 -14.23
C TYR A 105 5.83 -3.96 -12.69
N CYS A 106 5.72 -2.78 -12.05
CA CYS A 106 5.57 -2.68 -10.60
C CYS A 106 4.32 -3.41 -10.12
N TYR A 107 3.19 -3.25 -10.82
CA TYR A 107 1.92 -3.91 -10.52
C TYR A 107 2.05 -5.43 -10.46
N PHE A 108 2.68 -6.04 -11.47
CA PHE A 108 2.76 -7.49 -11.55
C PHE A 108 3.87 -8.12 -10.72
N THR A 109 4.95 -7.38 -10.43
CA THR A 109 6.15 -7.95 -9.80
C THR A 109 6.27 -7.71 -8.30
N THR A 110 5.36 -6.92 -7.72
CA THR A 110 5.38 -6.51 -6.31
C THR A 110 4.03 -6.72 -5.62
N ASP A 111 4.01 -6.57 -4.29
CA ASP A 111 2.81 -6.61 -3.46
C ASP A 111 2.21 -5.22 -3.20
N ASN A 112 2.76 -4.17 -3.79
CA ASN A 112 2.47 -2.76 -3.46
C ASN A 112 1.00 -2.36 -3.62
N PHE A 113 0.30 -3.02 -4.54
CA PHE A 113 -1.12 -2.78 -4.84
C PHE A 113 -2.05 -3.84 -4.23
N LYS A 114 -1.48 -4.78 -3.46
CA LYS A 114 -2.18 -5.80 -2.65
C LYS A 114 -2.05 -5.43 -1.18
N ASN A 115 -2.69 -6.20 -0.29
CA ASN A 115 -2.58 -5.95 1.14
C ASN A 115 -1.14 -6.15 1.63
N LEU A 116 -0.54 -5.09 2.17
CA LEU A 116 0.81 -5.04 2.73
C LEU A 116 0.86 -5.45 4.21
N ILE A 117 -0.29 -5.52 4.88
CA ILE A 117 -0.37 -5.91 6.29
C ILE A 117 -0.24 -7.42 6.43
N LYS A 118 0.67 -7.83 7.31
CA LYS A 118 0.86 -9.23 7.67
C LYS A 118 0.16 -9.52 8.99
N ASN A 119 -0.34 -10.74 9.17
CA ASN A 119 -0.95 -11.16 10.43
C ASN A 119 -2.03 -10.16 10.93
N GLY A 120 -2.94 -9.77 10.03
CA GLY A 120 -4.00 -8.79 10.30
C GLY A 120 -5.06 -9.24 11.31
N ASN A 121 -5.12 -10.53 11.62
CA ASN A 121 -6.07 -11.13 12.56
C ASN A 121 -5.39 -11.64 13.85
N GLY A 122 -4.06 -11.58 13.95
CA GLY A 122 -3.33 -12.00 15.15
C GLY A 122 -3.17 -13.51 15.32
N GLN A 123 -3.47 -14.30 14.29
CA GLN A 123 -3.33 -15.76 14.32
C GLN A 123 -1.87 -16.22 14.55
N GLU A 124 -0.89 -15.39 14.14
CA GLU A 124 0.53 -15.58 14.45
C GLU A 124 0.96 -14.80 15.71
N LYS A 125 0.02 -14.63 16.66
CA LYS A 125 0.17 -13.79 17.85
C LYS A 125 0.59 -12.36 17.46
N PHE A 126 1.67 -11.82 18.04
CA PHE A 126 2.16 -10.48 17.72
C PHE A 126 3.27 -10.45 16.66
N LYS A 127 3.51 -11.56 15.93
CA LYS A 127 4.49 -11.57 14.85
C LYS A 127 4.15 -10.48 13.82
N HIS A 128 5.19 -9.78 13.36
CA HIS A 128 5.15 -8.59 12.49
C HIS A 128 4.69 -7.29 13.17
N TRP A 129 4.14 -7.31 14.37
CA TRP A 129 3.64 -6.12 15.05
C TRP A 129 4.60 -5.60 16.12
N SER A 130 4.82 -4.29 16.12
CA SER A 130 5.53 -3.58 17.21
C SER A 130 4.51 -2.93 18.13
N ILE A 131 4.54 -3.26 19.43
CA ILE A 131 3.67 -2.67 20.45
C ILE A 131 4.40 -1.48 21.08
N THR A 132 3.81 -0.28 21.05
CA THR A 132 4.40 0.94 21.61
C THR A 132 3.76 1.39 22.92
N ALA A 133 2.48 1.08 23.11
CA ALA A 133 1.77 1.32 24.36
C ALA A 133 0.99 0.05 24.70
N ASN A 134 1.04 -0.36 25.96
CA ASN A 134 0.47 -1.62 26.40
C ASN A 134 -0.14 -1.47 27.80
N GLY A 135 -1.06 -0.52 27.92
CA GLY A 135 -1.67 -0.17 29.20
C GLY A 135 -2.64 -1.21 29.74
N GLY A 136 -2.98 -1.09 31.02
CA GLY A 136 -3.92 -1.98 31.71
C GLY A 136 -3.40 -3.42 31.75
N ASP A 137 -4.30 -4.37 31.49
CA ASP A 137 -3.98 -5.80 31.40
C ASP A 137 -3.36 -6.22 30.06
N ARG A 138 -2.89 -5.22 29.29
CA ARG A 138 -2.20 -5.36 28.01
C ARG A 138 -3.13 -5.82 26.87
N ILE A 139 -2.62 -5.70 25.65
CA ILE A 139 -3.26 -6.23 24.45
C ILE A 139 -3.07 -7.75 24.40
N ILE A 140 -4.14 -8.47 24.04
CA ILE A 140 -4.13 -9.93 23.84
C ILE A 140 -4.67 -10.30 22.46
N ILE A 141 -4.55 -11.59 22.14
CA ILE A 141 -5.25 -12.22 21.04
C ILE A 141 -6.36 -13.08 21.63
N GLU A 142 -7.57 -12.88 21.12
CA GLU A 142 -8.67 -13.82 21.33
C GLU A 142 -8.78 -14.71 20.10
N ASP A 143 -8.81 -16.03 20.28
CA ASP A 143 -8.96 -16.97 19.16
C ASP A 143 -10.38 -16.89 18.56
N ILE A 144 -11.37 -16.52 19.38
CA ILE A 144 -12.74 -16.16 19.00
C ILE A 144 -13.12 -14.91 19.81
N PRO A 145 -13.66 -13.84 19.17
CA PRO A 145 -14.05 -12.62 19.87
C PRO A 145 -15.04 -12.89 21.01
N SER A 146 -14.72 -12.42 22.20
CA SER A 146 -15.55 -12.58 23.40
C SER A 146 -16.41 -11.36 23.67
N GLY A 147 -17.71 -11.56 23.87
CA GLY A 147 -18.65 -10.48 24.18
C GLY A 147 -19.12 -9.68 22.97
N CYS A 148 -18.89 -10.17 21.76
CA CYS A 148 -19.51 -9.69 20.53
C CYS A 148 -19.73 -10.87 19.57
N ASP A 149 -20.34 -10.61 18.41
CA ASP A 149 -20.53 -11.63 17.39
C ASP A 149 -19.17 -12.10 16.82
N PRO A 150 -19.06 -13.37 16.41
CA PRO A 150 -17.83 -13.89 15.79
C PRO A 150 -17.54 -13.19 14.46
N LEU A 151 -16.29 -13.24 14.01
CA LEU A 151 -15.91 -12.75 12.68
C LEU A 151 -16.61 -13.57 11.58
N ASN A 152 -17.19 -12.88 10.60
CA ASN A 152 -17.74 -13.53 9.40
C ASN A 152 -16.58 -13.94 8.48
N LEU A 153 -16.24 -15.24 8.46
CA LEU A 153 -15.10 -15.77 7.72
C LEU A 153 -15.21 -15.66 6.19
N ASP A 154 -16.40 -15.33 5.66
CA ASP A 154 -16.60 -15.05 4.24
C ASP A 154 -16.01 -13.68 3.83
N ILE A 155 -15.67 -12.82 4.80
CA ILE A 155 -15.03 -11.52 4.55
C ILE A 155 -13.55 -11.76 4.17
N PRO A 156 -13.11 -11.38 2.96
CA PRO A 156 -11.76 -11.68 2.46
C PRO A 156 -10.64 -11.14 3.35
N GLU A 157 -10.83 -9.97 3.95
CA GLU A 157 -9.85 -9.33 4.83
C GLU A 157 -9.50 -10.17 6.05
N PHE A 158 -10.38 -11.07 6.49
CA PHE A 158 -10.09 -11.98 7.61
C PHE A 158 -9.30 -13.21 7.20
N ASN A 159 -9.17 -13.49 5.90
CA ASN A 159 -8.41 -14.62 5.37
C ASN A 159 -8.73 -15.94 6.09
N ASN A 160 -10.04 -16.20 6.30
CA ASN A 160 -10.56 -17.37 7.03
C ASN A 160 -10.00 -17.53 8.47
N CYS A 161 -9.59 -16.43 9.12
CA CYS A 161 -9.10 -16.41 10.50
C CYS A 161 -10.17 -15.83 11.43
N ALA A 162 -10.50 -16.58 12.50
CA ALA A 162 -11.50 -16.16 13.50
C ALA A 162 -10.92 -15.27 14.61
N SER A 163 -9.60 -15.18 14.73
CA SER A 163 -8.96 -14.45 15.82
C SER A 163 -9.02 -12.93 15.64
N CYS A 164 -8.95 -12.21 16.76
CA CYS A 164 -8.81 -10.76 16.77
C CYS A 164 -7.86 -10.29 17.88
N PHE A 165 -7.34 -9.07 17.71
CA PHE A 165 -6.67 -8.37 18.80
C PHE A 165 -7.71 -7.75 19.73
N THR A 166 -7.46 -7.77 21.04
CA THR A 166 -8.34 -7.12 22.04
C THR A 166 -7.52 -6.29 23.00
N THR A 167 -7.94 -5.05 23.22
CA THR A 167 -7.27 -4.08 24.10
C THR A 167 -7.89 -4.04 25.51
N SER A 168 -7.19 -3.39 26.43
CA SER A 168 -7.58 -3.29 27.84
C SER A 168 -8.17 -1.90 28.15
N TYR A 169 -8.13 -1.49 29.41
CA TYR A 169 -8.74 -0.27 29.94
C TYR A 169 -7.85 0.99 29.89
N HIS A 170 -6.61 0.83 29.46
CA HIS A 170 -5.74 1.94 29.07
C HIS A 170 -5.31 1.76 27.61
N TRP A 171 -4.84 2.84 27.00
CA TRP A 171 -4.40 2.84 25.61
C TRP A 171 -3.40 1.72 25.33
N CYS A 172 -3.77 0.89 24.38
CA CYS A 172 -2.93 -0.13 23.77
C CYS A 172 -2.71 0.27 22.31
N THR A 173 -1.45 0.31 21.88
CA THR A 173 -1.04 0.78 20.56
C THR A 173 -0.05 -0.21 19.96
N LYS A 174 -0.27 -0.57 18.69
CA LYS A 174 0.72 -1.29 17.90
C LYS A 174 0.72 -0.84 16.44
N TYR A 175 1.80 -1.13 15.74
CA TYR A 175 1.95 -0.77 14.33
C TYR A 175 2.72 -1.80 13.52
N GLN A 176 2.60 -1.69 12.20
CA GLN A 176 3.48 -2.28 11.19
C GLN A 176 4.13 -1.19 10.34
N ILE A 177 5.40 -1.37 9.98
CA ILE A 177 6.15 -0.45 9.12
C ILE A 177 6.30 -1.07 7.73
N ILE A 178 5.94 -0.32 6.71
CA ILE A 178 6.25 -0.62 5.31
C ILE A 178 7.41 0.26 4.89
N ASP A 179 8.56 -0.35 4.64
CA ASP A 179 9.76 0.32 4.15
C ASP A 179 9.60 0.66 2.66
N ILE A 180 9.40 1.95 2.36
CA ILE A 180 9.25 2.46 1.00
C ILE A 180 10.61 2.82 0.41
N ALA A 181 11.58 3.23 1.23
CA ALA A 181 12.93 3.58 0.77
C ALA A 181 13.63 2.41 0.07
N LYS A 182 13.36 1.17 0.47
CA LYS A 182 13.85 -0.05 -0.20
C LYS A 182 13.09 -0.41 -1.49
N LYS A 183 11.95 0.23 -1.77
CA LYS A 183 11.10 -0.07 -2.93
C LYS A 183 11.29 0.98 -4.02
N HIS A 184 12.49 1.08 -4.58
CA HIS A 184 12.90 2.18 -5.47
C HIS A 184 11.94 2.50 -6.62
N LEU A 185 11.46 1.48 -7.35
CA LEU A 185 10.47 1.68 -8.42
C LEU A 185 9.14 2.23 -7.89
N LEU A 186 8.70 1.78 -6.72
CA LEU A 186 7.51 2.31 -6.08
C LEU A 186 7.73 3.76 -5.62
N SER A 187 8.88 4.07 -5.02
CA SER A 187 9.22 5.44 -4.63
C SER A 187 9.15 6.40 -5.82
N TYR A 188 9.69 5.98 -6.97
CA TYR A 188 9.58 6.73 -8.21
C TYR A 188 8.11 6.93 -8.64
N ILE A 189 7.30 5.86 -8.61
CA ILE A 189 5.87 5.93 -8.95
C ILE A 189 5.10 6.85 -7.98
N ILE A 190 5.41 6.83 -6.69
CA ILE A 190 4.77 7.71 -5.69
C ILE A 190 5.08 9.18 -5.97
N LYS A 191 6.36 9.49 -6.22
CA LYS A 191 6.78 10.86 -6.55
C LYS A 191 6.10 11.40 -7.79
N LYS A 192 5.98 10.56 -8.82
CA LYS A 192 5.45 10.96 -10.13
C LYS A 192 3.93 10.97 -10.21
N TYR A 193 3.27 9.97 -9.62
CA TYR A 193 1.83 9.74 -9.81
C TYR A 193 0.99 9.84 -8.55
N THR A 194 1.61 9.78 -7.37
CA THR A 194 0.95 9.89 -6.06
C THR A 194 -0.32 9.02 -5.96
N PRO A 195 -0.19 7.68 -6.16
CA PRO A 195 -1.33 6.77 -6.07
C PRO A 195 -1.99 6.88 -4.70
N LYS A 196 -3.32 6.91 -4.64
CA LYS A 196 -4.09 6.91 -3.39
C LYS A 196 -3.60 5.77 -2.48
N ILE A 197 -3.37 6.08 -1.21
CA ILE A 197 -3.19 5.07 -0.16
C ILE A 197 -4.58 4.70 0.38
N TYR A 198 -4.85 3.40 0.43
CA TYR A 198 -6.03 2.85 1.08
C TYR A 198 -5.61 2.05 2.32
N ALA A 199 -6.26 2.33 3.45
CA ALA A 199 -6.13 1.53 4.64
C ALA A 199 -7.50 1.24 5.25
N SER A 200 -7.66 0.07 5.86
CA SER A 200 -8.88 -0.26 6.60
C SER A 200 -8.61 -1.30 7.67
N GLU A 201 -9.52 -1.40 8.63
CA GLU A 201 -9.56 -2.47 9.61
C GLU A 201 -10.99 -2.61 10.12
N TRP A 202 -11.37 -3.84 10.47
CA TRP A 202 -12.62 -4.08 11.17
C TRP A 202 -12.41 -3.91 12.66
N TYR A 203 -13.33 -3.22 13.31
CA TYR A 203 -13.32 -3.04 14.75
C TYR A 203 -14.68 -3.40 15.37
N CYS A 204 -14.65 -3.77 16.65
CA CYS A 204 -15.81 -4.06 17.47
C CYS A 204 -15.47 -3.80 18.96
N GLY A 205 -16.42 -4.07 19.84
CA GLY A 205 -16.25 -4.00 21.28
C GLY A 205 -17.22 -4.95 21.95
N ARG A 206 -17.13 -5.10 23.27
CA ARG A 206 -18.05 -5.95 23.99
C ARG A 206 -19.45 -5.33 24.08
N PHE A 207 -20.46 -6.17 24.24
CA PHE A 207 -21.83 -5.70 24.42
C PHE A 207 -22.04 -4.91 25.74
N ASP A 208 -21.25 -5.21 26.76
CA ASP A 208 -21.39 -4.66 28.12
C ASP A 208 -20.52 -3.43 28.39
N CYS A 209 -19.60 -3.05 27.48
CA CYS A 209 -18.66 -1.98 27.71
C CYS A 209 -18.42 -1.12 26.46
N GLY A 210 -18.41 0.20 26.65
CA GLY A 210 -17.98 1.12 25.60
C GLY A 210 -16.47 1.07 25.39
N SER A 211 -16.03 1.36 24.17
CA SER A 211 -14.59 1.43 23.83
C SER A 211 -14.32 2.41 22.69
N VAL A 212 -13.06 2.84 22.56
CA VAL A 212 -12.60 3.74 21.52
C VAL A 212 -11.50 3.07 20.73
N TYR A 213 -11.68 3.01 19.41
CA TYR A 213 -10.72 2.51 18.44
C TYR A 213 -10.23 3.65 17.55
N ARG A 214 -8.95 3.61 17.15
CA ARG A 214 -8.38 4.55 16.18
C ARG A 214 -7.48 3.83 15.18
N LEU A 215 -7.60 4.18 13.91
CA LEU A 215 -6.70 3.76 12.85
C LEU A 215 -5.92 4.97 12.34
N TYR A 216 -4.63 4.82 12.16
CA TYR A 216 -3.72 5.81 11.61
C TYR A 216 -2.94 5.23 10.43
N VAL A 217 -2.80 6.04 9.38
CA VAL A 217 -1.75 5.89 8.39
C VAL A 217 -0.81 7.08 8.54
N ILE A 218 0.47 6.83 8.76
CA ILE A 218 1.50 7.87 8.97
C ILE A 218 2.58 7.72 7.92
N CYS A 219 2.96 8.82 7.28
CA CYS A 219 4.06 8.91 6.34
C CYS A 219 5.30 9.45 7.06
N GLU A 220 6.37 8.66 7.09
CA GLU A 220 7.70 9.14 7.49
C GLU A 220 8.42 9.71 6.27
N THR A 221 8.93 10.94 6.42
CA THR A 221 9.68 11.66 5.39
C THR A 221 11.16 11.78 5.83
N PRO A 222 12.09 12.15 4.95
CA PRO A 222 13.50 12.33 5.35
C PRO A 222 13.74 13.39 6.44
N VAL A 223 12.82 14.35 6.59
CA VAL A 223 12.98 15.49 7.51
C VAL A 223 12.36 15.22 8.88
N GLU A 224 11.30 14.42 8.95
CA GLU A 224 10.61 14.12 10.20
C GLU A 224 10.83 12.67 10.62
N SER A 225 11.41 12.48 11.80
CA SER A 225 11.67 11.14 12.33
C SER A 225 10.38 10.43 12.73
N ALA A 226 10.32 9.11 12.53
CA ALA A 226 9.23 8.27 13.02
C ALA A 226 8.92 8.47 14.51
N ARG A 227 9.95 8.70 15.33
CA ARG A 227 9.81 8.90 16.78
C ARG A 227 8.96 10.14 17.08
N ASP A 228 9.25 11.25 16.41
CA ASP A 228 8.53 12.50 16.62
C ASP A 228 7.08 12.39 16.13
N LEU A 229 6.88 11.74 14.98
CA LEU A 229 5.55 11.50 14.41
C LEU A 229 4.67 10.61 15.31
N LEU A 230 5.25 9.53 15.84
CA LEU A 230 4.54 8.61 16.73
C LEU A 230 4.18 9.30 18.07
N GLN A 231 5.09 10.10 18.63
CA GLN A 231 4.83 10.84 19.87
C GLN A 231 3.81 11.98 19.70
N LYS A 232 3.95 12.81 18.66
CA LYS A 232 3.00 13.90 18.36
C LYS A 232 1.56 13.39 18.29
N SER A 233 1.38 12.25 17.64
CA SER A 233 0.07 11.66 17.42
C SER A 233 -0.50 10.92 18.64
N ASP A 234 0.31 10.62 19.66
CA ASP A 234 -0.15 10.12 20.97
C ASP A 234 -0.62 11.27 21.90
N HIS A 235 -0.02 12.46 21.80
CA HIS A 235 -0.34 13.62 22.64
C HIS A 235 -1.51 14.47 22.13
N HIS A 236 -1.87 14.36 20.86
CA HIS A 236 -2.85 15.25 20.22
C HIS A 236 -4.32 14.99 20.61
N PHE A 237 -4.64 13.84 21.21
CA PHE A 237 -6.03 13.48 21.49
C PHE A 237 -6.26 13.05 22.93
N SER A 238 -6.33 14.03 23.85
CA SER A 238 -7.01 13.84 25.13
C SER A 238 -8.51 13.79 24.88
N TYR A 239 -9.10 12.59 24.91
CA TYR A 239 -10.56 12.46 24.93
C TYR A 239 -11.09 13.16 26.19
N ASN A 240 -11.71 14.33 26.04
CA ASN A 240 -12.44 14.96 27.13
C ASN A 240 -13.65 14.09 27.46
N GLN A 241 -13.60 13.41 28.60
CA GLN A 241 -14.62 12.45 29.08
C GLN A 241 -16.02 13.05 29.33
N GLN A 242 -16.29 14.30 28.95
CA GLN A 242 -17.42 15.07 29.47
C GLN A 242 -18.66 15.22 28.58
N PHE A 243 -18.71 14.68 27.36
CA PHE A 243 -19.91 14.90 26.52
C PHE A 243 -20.48 13.64 25.84
N PRO A 244 -21.71 13.23 26.18
CA PRO A 244 -22.52 12.43 25.27
C PRO A 244 -22.94 13.34 24.10
N GLY A 245 -22.39 13.09 22.92
CA GLY A 245 -22.61 13.92 21.72
C GLY A 245 -21.50 14.92 21.39
N GLY A 246 -20.28 14.75 21.94
CA GLY A 246 -19.15 15.66 21.70
C GLY A 246 -18.73 15.76 20.23
N SER A 247 -18.69 16.97 19.70
CA SER A 247 -18.05 17.26 18.41
C SER A 247 -16.57 16.92 18.51
N LEU A 248 -16.05 16.19 17.52
CA LEU A 248 -14.62 16.12 17.26
C LEU A 248 -14.16 17.56 17.00
N ASP A 249 -13.33 18.12 17.87
CA ASP A 249 -12.61 19.35 17.55
C ASP A 249 -11.89 19.10 16.24
N ARG A 250 -12.28 19.85 15.19
CA ARG A 250 -11.63 19.80 13.87
C ARG A 250 -10.25 20.42 14.04
N GLU A 251 -9.26 19.57 14.29
CA GLU A 251 -7.85 19.97 14.34
C GLU A 251 -7.26 20.14 12.93
N GLU A 252 -6.21 20.97 12.87
CA GLU A 252 -5.46 21.29 11.65
C GLU A 252 -5.02 20.03 10.89
N PRO A 253 -5.12 20.01 9.55
CA PRO A 253 -4.73 18.86 8.76
C PRO A 253 -3.24 18.58 8.94
N SER A 254 -2.91 17.48 9.59
CA SER A 254 -1.54 16.96 9.55
C SER A 254 -1.25 16.50 8.14
N VAL A 255 -0.20 17.06 7.54
CA VAL A 255 0.25 16.66 6.20
C VAL A 255 0.81 15.23 6.21
N ASN A 256 1.22 14.71 7.37
CA ASN A 256 1.99 13.46 7.47
C ASN A 256 1.21 12.30 8.10
N TYR A 257 -0.05 12.49 8.50
CA TYR A 257 -0.91 11.37 8.87
C TYR A 257 -2.39 11.61 8.55
N LYS A 258 -3.10 10.52 8.35
CA LYS A 258 -4.57 10.49 8.31
C LYS A 258 -5.09 9.49 9.35
N MET A 259 -6.23 9.81 9.98
CA MET A 259 -6.81 9.02 11.06
C MET A 259 -8.32 8.87 10.89
N GLU A 260 -8.84 7.71 11.30
CA GLU A 260 -10.26 7.49 11.55
C GLU A 260 -10.50 6.95 12.96
N VAL A 261 -11.69 7.25 13.52
CA VAL A 261 -12.07 6.88 14.90
C VAL A 261 -13.34 6.04 14.89
N GLY A 262 -13.31 4.93 15.62
CA GLY A 262 -14.47 4.10 15.92
C GLY A 262 -14.86 4.23 17.39
N ILE A 263 -16.16 4.37 17.67
CA ILE A 263 -16.68 4.46 19.05
C ILE A 263 -17.74 3.39 19.25
N ILE A 264 -17.54 2.55 20.27
CA ILE A 264 -18.52 1.57 20.72
C ILE A 264 -19.24 2.14 21.94
N GLN A 265 -20.57 2.16 21.88
CA GLN A 265 -21.42 2.61 22.99
C GLN A 265 -21.53 1.55 24.07
N GLN A 266 -21.65 1.99 25.32
CA GLN A 266 -21.87 1.08 26.44
C GLN A 266 -23.25 0.43 26.37
N PHE A 267 -23.36 -0.83 26.84
CA PHE A 267 -24.60 -1.60 26.86
C PHE A 267 -25.31 -1.65 25.49
N SER A 268 -24.53 -1.95 24.45
CA SER A 268 -25.01 -2.05 23.07
C SER A 268 -24.75 -3.44 22.51
N ASN A 269 -25.29 -3.81 21.34
CA ASN A 269 -24.91 -5.04 20.64
C ASN A 269 -24.13 -4.67 19.38
N PRO A 270 -22.84 -4.26 19.52
CA PRO A 270 -22.09 -3.73 18.40
C PRO A 270 -21.84 -4.82 17.37
N GLN A 271 -22.00 -4.45 16.10
CA GLN A 271 -21.61 -5.25 14.96
C GLN A 271 -20.17 -4.89 14.56
N TRP A 272 -19.44 -5.85 14.01
CA TRP A 272 -18.15 -5.56 13.38
C TRP A 272 -18.34 -4.48 12.32
N THR A 273 -17.61 -3.38 12.48
CA THR A 273 -17.71 -2.21 11.61
C THR A 273 -16.34 -1.95 10.99
N LYS A 274 -16.32 -1.59 9.71
CA LYS A 274 -15.08 -1.29 8.99
C LYS A 274 -14.80 0.20 9.05
N VAL A 275 -13.60 0.59 9.50
CA VAL A 275 -13.07 1.95 9.24
C VAL A 275 -12.25 1.95 7.96
N GLU A 276 -12.27 3.05 7.22
CA GLU A 276 -11.56 3.17 5.96
C GLU A 276 -10.90 4.54 5.82
N ILE A 277 -9.61 4.54 5.48
CA ILE A 277 -8.83 5.72 5.14
C ILE A 277 -8.52 5.66 3.64
N GLU A 278 -8.98 6.68 2.92
CA GLU A 278 -8.55 6.98 1.56
C GLU A 278 -7.72 8.26 1.55
N TRP A 279 -6.45 8.19 1.15
CA TRP A 279 -5.55 9.34 1.24
C TRP A 279 -4.84 9.60 -0.09
N LYS A 280 -5.12 10.77 -0.69
CA LYS A 280 -4.49 11.25 -1.94
C LYS A 280 -3.43 12.32 -1.69
N ASP A 281 -3.68 13.22 -0.74
CA ASP A 281 -2.84 14.39 -0.47
C ASP A 281 -1.77 14.11 0.60
N TYR A 282 -1.09 12.96 0.49
CA TYR A 282 0.01 12.59 1.38
C TYR A 282 1.36 13.07 0.81
N PRO A 283 2.42 13.17 1.61
CA PRO A 283 3.72 13.62 1.15
C PRO A 283 4.25 12.68 0.06
N LYS A 284 4.91 13.22 -0.96
CA LYS A 284 5.42 12.40 -2.07
C LYS A 284 6.79 11.78 -1.77
N ASP A 285 7.55 12.37 -0.85
CA ASP A 285 8.87 11.90 -0.46
C ASP A 285 8.79 11.11 0.85
N ILE A 286 8.33 9.86 0.73
CA ILE A 286 8.13 8.97 1.88
C ILE A 286 9.22 7.90 1.93
N ASN A 287 9.80 7.73 3.11
CA ASN A 287 10.72 6.66 3.43
C ASN A 287 9.99 5.42 3.96
N ALA A 288 8.92 5.63 4.73
CA ALA A 288 8.13 4.54 5.28
C ALA A 288 6.66 4.93 5.49
N LEU A 289 5.80 3.92 5.52
CA LEU A 289 4.41 4.02 5.96
C LEU A 289 4.25 3.26 7.27
N TYR A 290 3.54 3.85 8.23
CA TYR A 290 3.14 3.19 9.47
C TYR A 290 1.64 2.95 9.42
N PHE A 291 1.25 1.68 9.48
CA PHE A 291 -0.11 1.28 9.79
C PHE A 291 -0.20 1.11 11.30
N ARG A 292 -0.84 2.05 11.99
CA ARG A 292 -0.93 2.06 13.46
C ARG A 292 -2.38 2.07 13.89
N HIS A 293 -2.69 1.31 14.92
CA HIS A 293 -3.98 1.42 15.58
C HIS A 293 -3.85 1.54 17.09
N GLN A 294 -4.93 2.02 17.70
CA GLN A 294 -5.04 2.23 19.13
C GLN A 294 -6.42 1.80 19.62
N GLY A 295 -6.47 1.25 20.82
CA GLY A 295 -7.72 0.88 21.46
C GLY A 295 -7.65 1.03 22.97
N LYS A 296 -8.79 1.34 23.59
CA LYS A 296 -9.02 1.21 25.02
C LYS A 296 -10.51 1.14 25.33
N ASP A 297 -10.86 0.73 26.55
CA ASP A 297 -12.22 0.87 27.06
C ASP A 297 -12.56 2.33 27.44
N THR A 298 -13.84 2.56 27.75
CA THR A 298 -14.32 3.85 28.29
C THR A 298 -14.67 3.80 29.78
N GLN A 299 -14.64 2.62 30.41
CA GLN A 299 -15.17 2.40 31.76
C GLN A 299 -14.08 2.14 32.81
N PHE A 300 -12.82 2.00 32.39
CA PHE A 300 -11.71 1.62 33.24
C PHE A 300 -11.91 0.28 33.96
N TRP A 301 -12.51 -0.69 33.28
CA TRP A 301 -12.77 -2.03 33.83
C TRP A 301 -11.58 -2.95 33.59
N ALA A 302 -11.04 -3.51 34.69
CA ALA A 302 -9.97 -4.48 34.62
C ALA A 302 -10.32 -5.65 33.68
N GLY A 303 -9.36 -6.09 32.88
CA GLY A 303 -9.53 -7.09 31.82
C GLY A 303 -9.50 -6.49 30.42
N HIS A 304 -10.20 -7.18 29.51
CA HIS A 304 -10.11 -6.97 28.05
C HIS A 304 -11.43 -6.41 27.50
N TYR A 305 -11.84 -5.28 28.07
CA TYR A 305 -13.07 -4.56 27.73
C TYR A 305 -12.87 -3.47 26.67
N GLY A 306 -11.62 -3.28 26.21
CA GLY A 306 -11.30 -2.33 25.17
C GLY A 306 -11.76 -2.78 23.79
N SER A 307 -11.38 -2.00 22.78
CA SER A 307 -11.71 -2.30 21.39
C SER A 307 -11.06 -3.58 20.91
N LYS A 308 -11.79 -4.26 20.04
CA LYS A 308 -11.39 -5.44 19.29
C LYS A 308 -11.16 -5.06 17.84
N PHE A 309 -10.17 -5.65 17.18
CA PHE A 309 -9.91 -5.35 15.76
C PHE A 309 -9.23 -6.50 15.02
N ALA A 310 -9.53 -6.61 13.72
CA ALA A 310 -9.06 -7.67 12.83
C ALA A 310 -9.14 -7.24 11.35
N GLY A 311 -8.45 -7.99 10.48
CA GLY A 311 -8.53 -7.80 9.03
C GLY A 311 -7.91 -6.48 8.54
N GLY A 312 -6.77 -6.09 9.12
CA GLY A 312 -6.05 -4.89 8.72
C GLY A 312 -5.60 -4.94 7.25
N VAL A 313 -5.83 -3.84 6.53
CA VAL A 313 -5.44 -3.65 5.13
C VAL A 313 -4.67 -2.35 4.96
N LEU A 314 -3.55 -2.39 4.23
CA LEU A 314 -2.84 -1.22 3.74
C LEU A 314 -2.35 -1.50 2.33
N LYS A 315 -2.64 -0.63 1.37
CA LYS A 315 -2.16 -0.76 -0.02
C LYS A 315 -2.15 0.57 -0.76
N PHE A 316 -1.39 0.64 -1.84
CA PHE A 316 -1.60 1.66 -2.86
C PHE A 316 -2.72 1.22 -3.81
N VAL A 317 -3.55 2.15 -4.27
CA VAL A 317 -4.65 1.85 -5.19
C VAL A 317 -4.18 2.07 -6.62
N PHE A 318 -3.99 0.99 -7.37
CA PHE A 318 -3.50 1.04 -8.75
C PHE A 318 -4.42 1.88 -9.65
N GLU A 319 -5.74 1.69 -9.51
CA GLU A 319 -6.77 2.37 -10.29
C GLU A 319 -6.79 3.89 -10.06
N SER A 320 -6.09 4.41 -9.04
CA SER A 320 -6.00 5.84 -8.77
C SER A 320 -4.82 6.53 -9.47
N ILE A 321 -3.92 5.77 -10.10
CA ILE A 321 -2.83 6.31 -10.88
C ILE A 321 -3.42 6.92 -12.16
N GLU A 322 -3.26 8.22 -12.34
CA GLU A 322 -3.64 8.91 -13.56
C GLU A 322 -2.43 9.09 -14.49
N PRO A 323 -2.60 8.99 -15.82
CA PRO A 323 -1.58 9.37 -16.78
C PRO A 323 -1.20 10.84 -16.60
N ILE A 324 0.07 11.17 -16.80
CA ILE A 324 0.48 12.57 -16.94
C ILE A 324 0.13 12.97 -18.39
N PRO A 325 -0.50 14.13 -18.64
CA PRO A 325 -0.70 14.64 -19.99
C PRO A 325 0.65 14.70 -20.73
N ASP A 326 0.69 14.34 -22.01
CA ASP A 326 1.89 14.57 -22.81
C ASP A 326 2.18 16.08 -22.85
N ASP A 327 3.40 16.51 -22.49
CA ASP A 327 3.87 17.90 -22.57
C ASP A 327 4.00 18.42 -24.03
N SER A 328 3.31 17.80 -24.99
CA SER A 328 3.23 18.27 -26.37
C SER A 328 1.87 18.91 -26.63
N MET A 329 1.67 20.14 -26.15
CA MET A 329 0.83 21.20 -26.77
C MET A 329 0.89 22.51 -25.96
N ASP A 330 2.08 23.03 -25.66
CA ASP A 330 2.28 24.44 -25.30
C ASP A 330 3.34 25.06 -26.23
N SER A 331 3.13 24.92 -27.54
CA SER A 331 3.88 25.66 -28.55
C SER A 331 2.99 26.09 -29.73
N GLU A 332 1.86 26.73 -29.42
CA GLU A 332 1.15 27.72 -30.24
C GLU A 332 0.61 28.71 -29.20
N ASP A 333 1.17 29.90 -29.01
CA ASP A 333 1.07 31.03 -29.95
C ASP A 333 2.22 32.03 -29.78
N VAL A 334 2.57 32.63 -30.93
CA VAL A 334 3.47 33.77 -31.15
C VAL A 334 2.85 35.08 -30.67
#